data_AF-A0A351SVX9-F1
#
_entry.id   AF-A0A351SVX9-F1
#
_cell.length_a   1.000
_cell.length_b   1.000
_cell.length_c   1.000
_cell.angle_alpha   90.00
_cell.angle_beta   90.00
_cell.angle_gamma   90.00
#
_symmetry.space_group_name_H-M   'P 1'
#
loop_
_entity.id
_entity.type
_entity.pdbx_description
1 polymer ?
#
loop_
_entity_poly.entity_id
_entity_poly.type
_entity_poly.pdbx_seq_one_letter_code
_entity_poly.pdbx_strand_id
1 'polypeptide(L)'
;MEEQDRPCEYLSGVGPVWCPGCGYYGILSALAEAFADLRLPTNELALISGIGCSSRLPYFVKAYGFHSIHGRGLPIAQGVKTANPELTVVAVGGDGDGLAIGGGHLPHIARN
;
A
#
# COMPACT_ATOMS: atom_id res chain seq x y z
N MET A 1 -18.61 -0.73 -19.68
CA MET A 1 -17.72 0.21 -18.99
C MET A 1 -17.80 -0.19 -17.54
N GLU A 2 -16.84 -0.97 -17.07
CA GLU A 2 -16.86 -1.54 -15.72
C GLU A 2 -16.57 -0.44 -14.69
N GLU A 3 -17.07 -0.62 -13.47
CA GLU A 3 -17.18 0.40 -12.42
C GLU A 3 -15.81 0.84 -11.83
N GLN A 4 -14.68 0.33 -12.32
CA GLN A 4 -13.33 0.47 -11.70
C GLN A 4 -12.29 1.26 -12.54
N ASP A 5 -12.76 2.12 -13.45
CA ASP A 5 -11.88 2.93 -14.33
C ASP A 5 -11.57 4.35 -13.80
N ARG A 6 -12.08 4.75 -12.62
CA ARG A 6 -11.90 6.11 -12.08
C ARG A 6 -11.08 6.11 -10.79
N PRO A 7 -10.11 7.05 -10.60
CA PRO A 7 -9.27 7.09 -9.40
C PRO A 7 -10.04 7.14 -8.07
N CYS A 8 -11.16 7.86 -8.04
CA CYS A 8 -12.01 7.98 -6.85
C CYS A 8 -12.59 6.64 -6.37
N GLU A 9 -12.73 5.65 -7.25
CA GLU A 9 -13.26 4.32 -6.90
C GLU A 9 -12.27 3.49 -6.08
N TYR A 10 -10.98 3.87 -6.10
CA TYR A 10 -9.93 3.24 -5.29
C TYR A 10 -9.81 3.85 -3.89
N LEU A 11 -10.55 4.92 -3.58
CA LEU A 11 -10.55 5.52 -2.25
C LEU A 11 -11.56 4.81 -1.35
N SER A 12 -11.17 4.58 -0.09
CA SER A 12 -12.09 4.03 0.91
C SER A 12 -13.03 5.11 1.46
N GLY A 13 -14.03 4.71 2.24
CA GLY A 13 -14.88 5.65 2.98
C GLY A 13 -14.21 6.31 4.19
N VAL A 14 -12.95 5.98 4.48
CA VAL A 14 -12.20 6.50 5.63
C VAL A 14 -11.33 7.69 5.17
N GLY A 15 -11.57 8.85 5.76
CA GLY A 15 -10.79 10.06 5.45
C GLY A 15 -9.37 10.01 6.01
N PRO A 16 -8.35 10.49 5.26
CA PRO A 16 -6.98 10.58 5.77
C PRO A 16 -6.84 11.54 6.95
N VAL A 17 -6.09 11.12 7.95
CA VAL A 17 -5.84 11.87 9.22
C VAL A 17 -4.47 12.54 9.26
N TRP A 18 -3.85 12.76 8.09
CA TRP A 18 -2.56 13.43 8.01
C TRP A 18 -2.69 14.94 8.24
N CYS A 19 -1.57 15.59 8.57
CA CYS A 19 -1.54 17.04 8.73
C CYS A 19 -1.91 17.75 7.42
N PRO A 20 -2.59 18.91 7.46
CA PRO A 20 -2.80 19.73 6.27
C PRO A 20 -1.49 20.04 5.56
N GLY A 21 -1.42 19.81 4.24
CA GLY A 21 -0.21 19.98 3.44
C GLY A 21 0.77 18.81 3.48
N CYS A 22 0.45 17.69 4.13
CA CYS A 22 1.29 16.50 4.13
C CYS A 22 1.43 15.88 2.72
N GLY A 23 2.66 15.52 2.33
CA GLY A 23 2.92 14.90 1.01
C GLY A 23 2.24 13.55 0.78
N TYR A 24 1.81 12.84 1.84
CA TYR A 24 1.11 11.56 1.71
C TYR A 24 -0.25 11.68 1.02
N TYR A 25 -0.88 12.87 1.03
CA TYR A 25 -2.07 13.11 0.21
C TYR A 25 -1.76 12.94 -1.29
N GLY A 26 -0.64 13.50 -1.76
CA GLY A 26 -0.20 13.36 -3.14
C GLY A 26 0.12 11.91 -3.51
N ILE A 27 0.78 11.17 -2.60
CA ILE A 27 1.08 9.75 -2.82
C ILE A 27 -0.20 8.90 -2.89
N LEU A 28 -1.19 9.16 -2.03
CA LEU A 28 -2.48 8.49 -2.07
C LEU A 28 -3.21 8.74 -3.40
N SER A 29 -3.26 10.00 -3.84
CA SER A 29 -3.85 10.36 -5.15
C SER A 29 -3.13 9.68 -6.30
N ALA A 30 -1.79 9.70 -6.31
CA ALA A 30 -1.00 9.08 -7.37
C ALA A 30 -1.18 7.55 -7.42
N LEU A 31 -1.30 6.87 -6.27
CA LEU A 31 -1.60 5.44 -6.24
C LEU A 31 -3.01 5.15 -6.78
N ALA A 32 -4.01 5.93 -6.38
CA ALA A 32 -5.37 5.77 -6.89
C ALA A 32 -5.47 5.99 -8.40
N GLU A 33 -4.72 6.97 -8.94
CA GLU A 33 -4.58 7.20 -10.38
C GLU A 33 -3.90 6.01 -11.07
N ALA A 34 -2.77 5.55 -10.54
CA ALA A 34 -2.05 4.41 -11.11
C ALA A 34 -2.90 3.13 -11.13
N PHE A 35 -3.68 2.86 -10.08
CA PHE A 35 -4.55 1.70 -10.03
C PHE A 35 -5.67 1.79 -11.07
N ALA A 36 -6.25 2.98 -11.27
CA ALA A 36 -7.27 3.21 -12.30
C ALA A 36 -6.71 3.06 -13.72
N ASP A 37 -5.53 3.64 -13.99
CA ASP A 37 -4.88 3.55 -15.29
C ASP A 37 -4.54 2.09 -15.66
N LEU A 38 -4.15 1.29 -14.67
CA LEU A 38 -3.87 -0.13 -14.82
C LEU A 38 -5.13 -1.01 -14.73
N ARG A 39 -6.30 -0.43 -14.45
CA ARG A 39 -7.58 -1.10 -14.25
C ARG A 39 -7.49 -2.29 -13.29
N LEU A 40 -6.79 -2.08 -12.17
CA LEU A 40 -6.56 -3.15 -11.20
C LEU A 40 -7.84 -3.46 -10.44
N PRO A 41 -8.35 -4.70 -10.48
CA PRO A 41 -9.53 -5.04 -9.71
C PRO A 41 -9.23 -4.93 -8.21
N THR A 42 -10.05 -4.17 -7.48
CA THR A 42 -9.85 -3.90 -6.05
C THR A 42 -9.82 -5.15 -5.17
N ASN A 43 -10.48 -6.22 -5.61
CA ASN A 43 -10.48 -7.55 -4.98
C ASN A 43 -9.26 -8.41 -5.35
N GLU A 44 -8.36 -7.95 -6.22
CA GLU A 44 -7.07 -8.59 -6.50
C GLU A 44 -5.88 -7.72 -6.07
N LEU A 45 -6.18 -6.58 -5.42
CA LEU A 45 -5.20 -5.64 -4.90
C LEU A 45 -5.04 -5.81 -3.39
N ALA A 46 -3.80 -5.92 -2.92
CA ALA A 46 -3.45 -6.02 -1.50
C ALA A 46 -2.42 -4.96 -1.11
N LEU A 47 -2.80 -4.04 -0.22
CA LEU A 47 -1.91 -3.02 0.33
C LEU A 47 -1.43 -3.43 1.72
N ILE A 48 -0.11 -3.56 1.86
CA ILE A 48 0.54 -4.00 3.10
C ILE A 48 1.41 -2.86 3.63
N SER A 49 1.32 -2.55 4.92
CA SER A 49 2.12 -1.49 5.53
C SER A 49 2.74 -1.86 6.86
N GLY A 50 3.80 -1.16 7.27
CA GLY A 50 4.40 -1.27 8.62
C GLY A 50 3.71 -0.34 9.63
N ILE A 51 4.46 0.49 10.36
CA ILE A 51 3.92 1.46 11.32
C ILE A 51 4.48 2.87 11.04
N GLY A 52 3.61 3.87 11.10
CA GLY A 52 3.97 5.27 10.87
C GLY A 52 2.81 6.08 10.28
N CYS A 53 3.05 7.38 10.04
CA CYS A 53 2.08 8.21 9.34
C CYS A 53 1.81 7.67 7.92
N SER A 54 2.87 7.36 7.16
CA SER A 54 2.80 6.70 5.85
C SER A 54 2.01 5.39 5.90
N SER A 55 2.24 4.58 6.92
CA SER A 55 1.66 3.23 7.03
C SER A 55 0.16 3.21 7.27
N ARG A 56 -0.49 4.36 7.47
CA ARG A 56 -1.96 4.45 7.49
C ARG A 56 -2.59 4.36 6.10
N LEU A 57 -1.80 4.44 5.03
CA LEU A 57 -2.30 4.46 3.65
C LEU A 57 -3.28 3.32 3.32
N PRO A 58 -3.08 2.04 3.74
CA PRO A 58 -4.04 0.98 3.44
C PRO A 58 -5.45 1.20 4.00
N TYR A 59 -5.63 2.04 5.03
CA TYR A 59 -6.97 2.37 5.52
C TYR A 59 -7.77 3.25 4.54
N PHE A 60 -7.07 4.00 3.69
CA PHE A 60 -7.67 5.02 2.80
C PHE A 60 -7.88 4.50 1.38
N VAL A 61 -7.51 3.24 1.10
CA VAL A 61 -7.64 2.60 -0.21
C VAL A 61 -8.68 1.48 -0.13
N LYS A 62 -9.58 1.42 -1.12
CA LYS A 62 -10.59 0.37 -1.27
C LYS A 62 -9.93 -0.86 -1.91
N ALA A 63 -9.30 -1.68 -1.08
CA ALA A 63 -8.66 -2.93 -1.47
C ALA A 63 -8.50 -3.85 -0.23
N TYR A 64 -7.93 -5.04 -0.39
CA TYR A 64 -7.47 -5.78 0.78
C TYR A 64 -6.32 -5.01 1.45
N GLY A 65 -6.43 -4.73 2.75
CA GLY A 65 -5.46 -3.93 3.49
C GLY A 65 -4.94 -4.65 4.73
N PHE A 66 -3.62 -4.62 4.96
CA PHE A 66 -3.00 -5.16 6.18
C PHE A 66 -2.00 -4.16 6.79
N HIS A 67 -2.40 -3.53 7.89
CA HIS A 67 -1.54 -2.67 8.70
C HIS A 67 -0.80 -3.55 9.71
N SER A 68 0.48 -3.81 9.43
CA SER A 68 1.28 -4.79 10.16
C SER A 68 2.00 -4.18 11.36
N ILE A 69 3.17 -4.73 11.71
CA ILE A 69 4.02 -4.24 12.80
C ILE A 69 5.26 -3.53 12.23
N HIS A 70 5.89 -2.70 13.06
CA HIS A 70 6.90 -1.75 12.62
C HIS A 70 8.08 -2.43 11.91
N GLY A 71 8.34 -2.02 10.67
CA GLY A 71 9.36 -2.55 9.78
C GLY A 71 9.14 -3.98 9.32
N ARG A 72 7.93 -4.51 9.38
CA ARG A 72 7.59 -5.87 8.89
C ARG A 72 6.60 -5.88 7.74
N GLY A 73 6.19 -4.71 7.22
CA GLY A 73 5.30 -4.63 6.06
C GLY A 73 5.89 -5.36 4.84
N LEU A 74 7.18 -5.17 4.60
CA LEU A 74 7.95 -5.79 3.53
C LEU A 74 7.99 -7.34 3.56
N PRO A 75 8.45 -8.02 4.63
CA PRO A 75 8.44 -9.49 4.69
C PRO A 75 7.03 -10.09 4.68
N ILE A 76 6.04 -9.39 5.24
CA ILE A 76 4.63 -9.83 5.18
C ILE A 76 4.10 -9.74 3.75
N ALA A 77 4.41 -8.65 3.03
CA ALA A 77 4.05 -8.50 1.62
C ALA A 77 4.66 -9.60 0.76
N GLN A 78 5.93 -9.95 0.99
CA GLN A 78 6.57 -11.07 0.31
C GLN A 78 5.83 -12.39 0.58
N GLY A 79 5.43 -12.64 1.84
CA GLY A 79 4.64 -13.82 2.21
C GLY A 79 3.30 -13.89 1.47
N VAL A 80 2.57 -12.78 1.43
CA VAL A 80 1.29 -12.67 0.68
C VAL A 80 1.51 -12.96 -0.80
N LYS A 81 2.51 -12.34 -1.43
CA LYS A 81 2.80 -12.54 -2.86
C LYS A 81 3.26 -13.96 -3.17
N THR A 82 4.00 -14.58 -2.26
CA THR A 82 4.43 -15.98 -2.41
C THR A 82 3.25 -16.94 -2.30
N ALA A 83 2.32 -16.67 -1.37
CA ALA A 83 1.16 -17.52 -1.13
C ALA A 83 0.10 -17.42 -2.24
N ASN A 84 -0.09 -16.22 -2.81
CA ASN A 84 -0.98 -16.00 -3.93
C ASN A 84 -0.31 -15.11 -5.01
N PRO A 85 0.33 -15.72 -6.02
CA PRO A 85 1.02 -15.02 -7.08
C PRO A 85 0.13 -14.15 -7.98
N GLU A 86 -1.19 -14.38 -8.01
CA GLU A 86 -2.11 -13.61 -8.86
C GLU A 86 -2.45 -12.24 -8.25
N LEU A 87 -2.33 -12.08 -6.93
CA LEU A 87 -2.60 -10.79 -6.30
C LEU A 87 -1.56 -9.75 -6.68
N THR A 88 -2.03 -8.54 -6.99
CA THR A 88 -1.16 -7.36 -7.02
C THR A 88 -0.91 -6.91 -5.59
N VAL A 89 0.33 -7.05 -5.13
CA VAL A 89 0.73 -6.71 -3.76
C VAL A 89 1.55 -5.44 -3.77
N VAL A 90 1.12 -4.43 -3.02
CA VAL A 90 1.80 -3.14 -2.88
C VAL A 90 2.20 -2.93 -1.42
N ALA A 91 3.50 -2.83 -1.17
CA ALA A 91 4.01 -2.48 0.15
C ALA A 91 4.17 -0.95 0.25
N VAL A 92 3.63 -0.35 1.31
CA VAL A 92 3.72 1.09 1.59
C VAL A 92 4.26 1.33 3.00
N GLY A 93 5.17 2.28 3.14
CA GLY A 93 5.85 2.51 4.42
C GLY A 93 6.63 3.82 4.42
N GLY A 94 7.10 4.21 5.60
CA GLY A 94 7.95 5.39 5.78
C GLY A 94 9.43 5.02 5.62
N ASP A 95 10.26 6.04 5.57
CA ASP A 95 11.72 5.93 5.61
C ASP A 95 12.22 5.17 6.86
N GLY A 96 11.78 5.55 8.06
CA GLY A 96 12.16 4.85 9.30
C GLY A 96 11.62 3.41 9.36
N ASP A 97 10.42 3.19 8.83
CA ASP A 97 9.80 1.86 8.81
C ASP A 97 10.56 0.90 7.86
N GLY A 98 10.84 1.33 6.63
CA GLY A 98 11.45 0.49 5.60
C GLY A 98 12.98 0.45 5.63
N LEU A 99 13.64 1.55 6.02
CA LEU A 99 15.10 1.70 5.91
C LEU A 99 15.83 1.65 7.26
N ALA A 100 15.15 1.90 8.38
CA ALA A 100 15.74 1.73 9.71
C ALA A 100 15.39 0.34 10.29
N ILE A 101 14.31 0.22 11.07
CA ILE A 101 13.94 -1.06 11.72
C ILE A 101 13.58 -2.17 10.72
N GLY A 102 13.08 -1.80 9.54
CA GLY A 102 12.83 -2.71 8.43
C GLY A 102 14.03 -2.91 7.49
N GLY A 103 15.13 -2.18 7.69
CA GLY A 103 16.25 -2.13 6.75
C GLY A 103 16.92 -3.47 6.51
N GLY A 104 16.85 -4.41 7.47
CA GLY A 104 17.33 -5.77 7.28
C GLY A 104 16.55 -6.58 6.25
N HIS A 105 15.27 -6.27 5.99
CA HIS A 105 14.42 -7.04 5.08
C HIS A 105 14.52 -6.56 3.63
N LEU A 106 14.79 -5.26 3.42
CA LEU A 106 14.78 -4.65 2.09
C LEU A 106 15.77 -5.30 1.11
N PRO A 107 17.05 -5.57 1.46
CA PRO A 107 17.98 -6.22 0.54
C PRO A 107 17.53 -7.60 0.10
N HIS A 108 16.89 -8.35 1.00
CA HIS A 108 16.42 -9.70 0.68
C HIS A 108 15.22 -9.68 -0.26
N ILE A 109 14.31 -8.72 -0.10
CA ILE A 109 13.15 -8.59 -1.00
C ILE A 109 13.56 -8.13 -2.39
N ALA A 110 14.55 -7.24 -2.51
CA ALA A 110 15.03 -6.81 -3.82
C ALA A 110 15.88 -7.88 -4.53
N ARG A 111 16.47 -8.82 -3.79
CA ARG A 111 17.31 -9.90 -4.32
C ARG A 111 16.49 -11.08 -4.85
N ASN A 112 15.35 -11.36 -4.23
CA ASN A 112 14.52 -12.54 -4.52
C ASN A 112 13.46 -12.22 -5.58
#